data_AF-B6K7W2-F1
#
_entry.id   AF-B6K7W2-F1
#
_cell.length_a   1.000
_cell.length_b   1.000
_cell.length_c   1.000
_cell.angle_alpha   90.00
_cell.angle_beta   90.00
_cell.angle_gamma   90.00
#
_symmetry.space_group_name_H-M   'P 1'
#
loop_
_entity.id
_entity.type
_entity.pdbx_description
1 polymer ?
#
loop_
_entity_poly.entity_id
_entity_poly.type
_entity_poly.pdbx_seq_one_letter_code
_entity_poly.pdbx_strand_id
1 'polypeptide(L)'
;MYSFDNYEKVAKVGAMLKQAQSNEMLGDALYLYNLMDRNGYTHSLALNGSSEFVNETCDFLSYHGLNSTESLASTASSTDLLDFYKNFTTSSCAPTSTWNDDKMKCTSHHKTNLASCEFLYDYIADYGVFPKKPRSLCAKGCCISWSTSAGFDDTWAKKQLKVCLDWCLRYTGSCKLNDVVYEDTHLNFCVSNRGRGCH
;
A
#
# COMPACT_ATOMS: atom_id res chain seq x y z
N MET A 1 1.65 19.37 -6.62
CA MET A 1 2.34 20.16 -7.66
C MET A 1 3.01 19.16 -8.57
N TYR A 2 2.42 18.86 -9.73
CA TYR A 2 3.06 17.99 -10.73
C TYR A 2 4.09 18.84 -11.47
N SER A 3 5.38 18.54 -11.32
CA SER A 3 6.39 19.24 -12.11
C SER A 3 6.49 18.57 -13.48
N PHE A 4 6.52 19.40 -14.53
CA PHE A 4 6.71 18.97 -15.92
C PHE A 4 8.19 18.65 -16.22
N ASP A 5 9.04 18.60 -15.20
CA ASP A 5 10.50 18.53 -15.34
C ASP A 5 10.98 17.28 -16.08
N ASN A 6 10.14 16.24 -16.18
CA ASN A 6 10.42 14.99 -16.89
C ASN A 6 9.44 14.68 -18.05
N TYR A 7 8.67 15.66 -18.53
CA TYR A 7 7.60 15.43 -19.52
C TYR A 7 8.08 14.64 -20.76
N GLU A 8 9.19 15.03 -21.38
CA GLU A 8 9.73 14.34 -22.57
C GLU A 8 10.13 12.89 -22.27
N LYS A 9 10.74 12.67 -21.09
CA LYS A 9 11.15 11.34 -20.64
C LYS A 9 9.92 10.45 -20.41
N VAL A 10 8.90 10.97 -19.73
CA VAL A 10 7.64 10.27 -19.46
C VAL A 10 6.89 9.98 -20.77
N ALA A 11 6.87 10.92 -21.72
CA ALA A 11 6.25 10.71 -23.03
C ALA A 11 6.95 9.56 -23.81
N LYS A 12 8.28 9.52 -23.79
CA LYS A 12 9.06 8.43 -24.41
C LYS A 12 8.79 7.08 -23.73
N VAL A 13 8.80 7.04 -22.40
CA VAL A 13 8.47 5.82 -21.63
C VAL A 13 7.04 5.36 -21.92
N GLY A 14 6.08 6.27 -22.02
CA GLY A 14 4.70 5.95 -22.39
C GLY A 14 4.57 5.36 -23.79
N ALA A 15 5.36 5.82 -24.77
CA ALA A 15 5.40 5.22 -26.10
C ALA A 15 5.99 3.79 -26.07
N MET A 16 7.08 3.59 -25.31
CA MET A 16 7.68 2.27 -25.11
C MET A 16 6.72 1.31 -24.40
N LEU A 17 5.98 1.79 -23.39
CA LEU A 17 4.99 1.00 -22.68
C LEU A 17 3.87 0.51 -23.61
N LYS A 18 3.33 1.38 -24.47
CA LYS A 18 2.33 0.98 -25.47
C LYS A 18 2.84 -0.09 -26.42
N GLN A 19 4.10 0.04 -26.86
CA GLN A 19 4.73 -0.97 -27.70
C GLN A 19 4.91 -2.30 -26.96
N ALA A 20 5.41 -2.28 -25.73
CA ALA A 20 5.56 -3.47 -24.90
C ALA A 20 4.21 -4.18 -24.67
N GLN A 21 3.15 -3.42 -24.36
CA GLN A 21 1.80 -3.95 -24.21
C GLN A 21 1.26 -4.58 -25.51
N SER A 22 1.52 -3.94 -26.66
CA SER A 22 1.05 -4.44 -27.97
C SER A 22 1.78 -5.71 -28.41
N ASN A 23 3.00 -5.93 -27.92
CA ASN A 23 3.83 -7.09 -28.21
C ASN A 23 3.81 -8.14 -27.08
N GLU A 24 2.89 -8.01 -26.11
CA GLU A 24 2.76 -8.93 -24.95
C GLU A 24 4.05 -9.05 -24.11
N MET A 25 4.86 -7.99 -24.10
CA MET A 25 6.14 -7.95 -23.39
C MET A 25 5.93 -7.61 -21.91
N LEU A 26 5.34 -8.53 -21.16
CA LEU A 26 4.90 -8.30 -19.77
C LEU A 26 6.02 -7.80 -18.84
N GLY A 27 7.22 -8.37 -18.95
CA GLY A 27 8.39 -7.98 -18.15
C GLY A 27 8.77 -6.51 -18.36
N ASP A 28 8.83 -6.08 -19.61
CA ASP A 28 9.12 -4.69 -19.97
C ASP A 28 7.96 -3.76 -19.59
N ALA A 29 6.71 -4.21 -19.81
CA ALA A 29 5.52 -3.42 -19.51
C ALA A 29 5.43 -3.09 -18.00
N LEU A 30 5.72 -4.06 -17.12
CA LEU A 30 5.73 -3.83 -15.68
C LEU A 30 6.77 -2.78 -15.27
N TYR A 31 7.99 -2.87 -15.78
CA TYR A 31 9.05 -1.90 -15.49
C TYR A 31 8.72 -0.50 -16.02
N LEU A 32 8.25 -0.41 -17.26
CA LEU A 32 7.93 0.86 -17.92
C LEU A 32 6.72 1.55 -17.30
N TYR A 33 5.70 0.80 -16.88
CA TYR A 33 4.57 1.34 -16.12
C TYR A 33 5.04 1.99 -14.82
N ASN A 34 5.86 1.27 -14.05
CA ASN A 34 6.38 1.77 -12.78
C ASN A 34 7.30 2.99 -12.95
N LEU A 35 8.07 3.05 -14.04
CA LEU A 35 8.88 4.21 -14.39
C LEU A 35 8.02 5.41 -14.77
N MET A 36 6.90 5.19 -15.45
CA MET A 36 5.95 6.25 -15.79
C MET A 36 5.24 6.79 -14.54
N ASP A 37 4.78 5.91 -13.65
CA ASP A 37 4.10 6.25 -12.39
C ASP A 37 4.99 7.12 -11.48
N ARG A 38 6.29 6.82 -11.45
CA ARG A 38 7.30 7.59 -10.71
C ARG A 38 7.83 8.80 -11.48
N ASN A 39 7.08 9.34 -12.45
CA ASN A 39 7.44 10.52 -13.25
C ASN A 39 8.84 10.42 -13.90
N GLY A 40 9.25 9.21 -14.31
CA GLY A 40 10.55 8.93 -14.92
C GLY A 40 11.74 8.90 -13.95
N TYR A 41 11.55 8.99 -12.63
CA TYR A 41 12.62 8.86 -11.66
C TYR A 41 13.02 7.39 -11.47
N THR A 42 14.28 7.06 -11.75
CA THR A 42 14.79 5.68 -11.73
C THR A 42 15.33 5.25 -10.36
N HIS A 43 15.50 6.17 -9.40
CA HIS A 43 16.16 5.87 -8.13
C HIS A 43 15.40 4.83 -7.29
N SER A 44 14.06 4.90 -7.27
CA SER A 44 13.21 3.91 -6.60
C SER A 44 13.04 2.61 -7.39
N LEU A 45 13.46 2.58 -8.67
CA LEU A 45 13.35 1.44 -9.58
C LEU A 45 14.69 0.74 -9.85
N ALA A 46 15.66 0.91 -8.95
CA ALA A 46 16.92 0.21 -9.07
C ALA A 46 16.66 -1.32 -9.18
N LEU A 47 17.33 -2.00 -10.10
CA LEU A 47 17.18 -3.43 -10.31
C LEU A 47 18.02 -4.22 -9.28
N ASN A 48 17.75 -3.98 -8.01
CA ASN A 48 18.38 -4.65 -6.88
C ASN A 48 17.33 -5.10 -5.86
N GLY A 49 17.70 -6.04 -4.99
CA GLY A 49 16.77 -6.68 -4.04
C GLY A 49 16.19 -5.78 -2.94
N SER A 50 16.48 -4.47 -2.92
CA SER A 50 16.00 -3.54 -1.91
C SER A 50 15.28 -2.31 -2.47
N SER A 51 14.97 -2.29 -3.78
CA SER A 51 14.26 -1.18 -4.41
C SER A 51 12.75 -1.31 -4.26
N GLU A 52 12.01 -0.22 -4.53
CA GLU A 52 10.55 -0.28 -4.57
C GLU A 52 10.05 -1.19 -5.70
N PHE A 53 10.84 -1.38 -6.76
CA PHE A 53 10.48 -2.28 -7.86
C PHE A 53 10.34 -3.73 -7.42
N VAL A 54 10.97 -4.13 -6.32
CA VAL A 54 10.76 -5.45 -5.70
C VAL A 54 9.33 -5.58 -5.21
N ASN A 55 8.81 -4.57 -4.52
CA ASN A 55 7.43 -4.56 -4.02
C ASN A 55 6.43 -4.58 -5.18
N GLU A 56 6.67 -3.77 -6.21
CA GLU A 56 5.83 -3.74 -7.43
C GLU A 56 5.80 -5.09 -8.15
N THR A 57 6.94 -5.78 -8.18
CA THR A 57 7.03 -7.14 -8.74
C THR A 57 6.25 -8.13 -7.88
N CYS A 58 6.36 -8.04 -6.55
CA CYS A 58 5.55 -8.86 -5.64
C CYS A 58 4.05 -8.62 -5.81
N ASP A 59 3.62 -7.36 -5.92
CA ASP A 59 2.22 -6.98 -6.08
C ASP A 59 1.66 -7.48 -7.43
N PHE A 60 2.45 -7.38 -8.50
CA PHE A 60 2.09 -7.95 -9.80
C PHE A 60 1.88 -9.48 -9.73
N LEU A 61 2.85 -10.20 -9.15
CA LEU A 61 2.76 -11.66 -9.01
C LEU A 61 1.54 -12.06 -8.18
N SER A 62 1.32 -11.36 -7.08
CA SER A 62 0.19 -11.55 -6.18
C SER A 62 -1.16 -11.32 -6.88
N TYR A 63 -1.30 -10.19 -7.58
CA TYR A 63 -2.52 -9.84 -8.33
C TYR A 63 -2.86 -10.85 -9.43
N HIS A 64 -1.85 -11.40 -10.11
CA HIS A 64 -2.04 -12.38 -11.17
C HIS A 64 -1.99 -13.85 -10.69
N GLY A 65 -1.85 -14.11 -9.39
CA GLY A 65 -1.75 -15.45 -8.84
C GLY A 65 -0.53 -16.25 -9.33
N LEU A 66 0.57 -15.54 -9.66
CA LEU A 66 1.80 -16.11 -10.15
C LEU A 66 2.74 -16.44 -8.99
N ASN A 67 3.41 -17.59 -9.06
CA ASN A 67 4.37 -18.05 -8.05
C ASN A 67 5.84 -17.88 -8.47
N SER A 68 6.08 -17.37 -9.68
CA SER A 68 7.40 -17.15 -10.27
C SER A 68 7.39 -15.95 -11.21
N THR A 69 8.58 -15.40 -11.45
CA THR A 69 8.85 -14.31 -12.40
C THR A 69 9.15 -14.82 -13.82
N GLU A 70 8.90 -16.10 -14.13
CA GLU A 70 9.31 -16.71 -15.40
C GLU A 70 8.65 -16.03 -16.62
N SER A 71 7.36 -15.70 -16.52
CA SER A 71 6.63 -14.97 -17.57
C SER A 71 7.21 -13.57 -17.79
N LEU A 72 7.58 -12.87 -16.71
CA LEU A 72 8.23 -11.56 -16.76
C LEU A 72 9.63 -11.66 -17.37
N ALA A 73 10.42 -12.66 -16.96
CA ALA A 73 11.76 -12.89 -17.49
C ALA A 73 11.73 -13.22 -18.99
N SER A 74 10.80 -14.08 -19.43
CA SER A 74 10.69 -14.51 -20.84
C SER A 74 10.36 -13.38 -21.82
N THR A 75 9.86 -12.26 -21.31
CA THR A 75 9.37 -11.13 -22.09
C THR A 75 10.16 -9.83 -21.84
N ALA A 76 11.22 -9.89 -21.04
CA ALA A 76 12.11 -8.75 -20.80
C ALA A 76 13.11 -8.60 -21.96
N SER A 77 13.24 -7.40 -22.52
CA SER A 77 14.19 -7.12 -23.61
C SER A 77 15.56 -6.66 -23.12
N SER A 78 15.64 -6.13 -21.90
CA SER A 78 16.90 -5.70 -21.27
C SER A 78 17.54 -6.85 -20.50
N THR A 79 18.85 -7.06 -20.71
CA THR A 79 19.64 -8.05 -19.96
C THR A 79 19.57 -7.81 -18.45
N ASP A 80 19.66 -6.55 -18.01
CA ASP A 80 19.60 -6.21 -16.58
C ASP A 80 18.24 -6.57 -15.96
N LEU A 81 17.16 -6.36 -16.72
CA LEU A 81 15.80 -6.65 -16.28
C LEU A 81 15.52 -8.15 -16.28
N LEU A 82 16.01 -8.85 -17.30
CA LEU A 82 16.01 -10.31 -17.37
C LEU A 82 16.73 -10.92 -16.16
N ASP A 83 17.93 -10.42 -15.85
CA ASP A 83 18.75 -10.90 -14.74
C ASP A 83 18.11 -10.58 -13.40
N PHE A 84 17.47 -9.41 -13.25
CA PHE A 84 16.67 -9.08 -12.09
C PHE A 84 15.56 -10.12 -11.88
N TYR A 85 14.75 -10.40 -12.91
CA TYR A 85 13.65 -11.35 -12.77
C TYR A 85 14.13 -12.78 -12.51
N LYS A 86 15.22 -13.23 -13.15
CA LYS A 86 15.78 -14.58 -12.92
C LYS A 86 16.32 -14.77 -11.51
N ASN A 87 16.89 -13.72 -10.93
CA ASN A 87 17.43 -13.74 -9.57
C ASN A 87 16.40 -13.30 -8.51
N PHE A 88 15.17 -13.00 -8.94
CA PHE A 88 14.11 -12.54 -8.06
C PHE A 88 13.66 -13.68 -7.15
N THR A 89 13.75 -13.46 -5.84
CA THR A 89 13.40 -14.48 -4.86
C THR A 89 11.93 -14.30 -4.47
N THR A 90 11.00 -15.10 -4.99
CA THR A 90 9.57 -14.93 -4.64
C THR A 90 9.27 -15.19 -3.16
N SER A 91 10.14 -15.89 -2.43
CA SER A 91 10.02 -15.99 -0.97
C SER A 91 10.32 -14.68 -0.22
N SER A 92 10.95 -13.70 -0.87
CA SER A 92 11.08 -12.33 -0.33
C SER A 92 9.85 -11.48 -0.58
N CYS A 93 8.91 -11.93 -1.42
CA CYS A 93 7.52 -11.50 -1.36
C CYS A 93 6.90 -12.10 -0.10
N ALA A 94 7.37 -11.64 1.07
CA ALA A 94 6.53 -11.67 2.26
C ALA A 94 5.19 -11.08 1.81
N PRO A 95 4.06 -11.75 2.09
CA PRO A 95 2.80 -11.41 1.47
C PRO A 95 2.57 -9.92 1.69
N THR A 96 2.81 -9.08 0.68
CA THR A 96 2.17 -7.79 0.58
C THR A 96 0.74 -8.20 0.41
N SER A 97 -0.05 -7.95 1.44
CA SER A 97 -1.41 -8.41 1.54
C SER A 97 -2.10 -8.25 0.21
N THR A 98 -2.57 -9.36 -0.36
CA THR A 98 -3.75 -9.37 -1.21
C THR A 98 -4.91 -8.80 -0.40
N TRP A 99 -4.98 -7.49 -0.23
CA TRP A 99 -6.08 -6.77 0.38
C TRP A 99 -6.40 -5.63 -0.58
N ASN A 100 -7.52 -5.79 -1.32
CA ASN A 100 -8.03 -4.83 -2.30
C ASN A 100 -7.72 -3.37 -1.91
N ASP A 101 -7.04 -2.62 -2.77
CA ASP A 101 -6.82 -1.17 -2.61
C ASP A 101 -8.13 -0.39 -2.41
N ASP A 102 -9.25 -0.92 -2.89
CA ASP A 102 -10.57 -0.39 -2.62
C ASP A 102 -10.93 -0.42 -1.14
N LYS A 103 -10.46 -1.43 -0.41
CA LYS A 103 -10.73 -1.65 1.02
C LYS A 103 -9.70 -1.02 1.95
N MET A 104 -8.52 -0.64 1.46
CA MET A 104 -7.50 -0.01 2.30
C MET A 104 -6.64 0.97 1.52
N LYS A 105 -6.42 2.16 2.08
CA LYS A 105 -5.51 3.18 1.55
C LYS A 105 -4.43 3.50 2.57
N CYS A 106 -3.19 3.19 2.23
CA CYS A 106 -2.02 3.63 2.97
C CYS A 106 -1.55 4.97 2.42
N THR A 107 -1.40 6.02 3.26
CA THR A 107 -0.98 7.34 2.78
C THR A 107 0.09 7.97 3.65
N SER A 108 0.84 8.91 3.07
CA SER A 108 1.83 9.70 3.79
C SER A 108 1.23 10.96 4.45
N HIS A 109 -0.08 11.14 4.38
CA HIS A 109 -0.76 12.30 4.97
C HIS A 109 -1.09 12.04 6.43
N HIS A 110 -0.86 13.06 7.27
CA HIS A 110 -1.18 13.02 8.71
C HIS A 110 -0.49 11.86 9.42
N LYS A 111 0.78 11.61 9.05
CA LYS A 111 1.57 10.50 9.57
C LYS A 111 1.59 10.49 11.09
N THR A 112 1.35 9.32 11.64
CA THR A 112 1.71 8.97 13.01
C THR A 112 2.95 8.08 12.99
N ASN A 113 3.41 7.64 14.17
CA ASN A 113 4.54 6.73 14.29
C ASN A 113 4.07 5.37 14.81
N LEU A 114 4.81 4.32 14.45
CA LEU A 114 4.46 2.94 14.76
C LEU A 114 4.32 2.71 16.27
N ALA A 115 5.30 3.14 17.06
CA ALA A 115 5.35 2.93 18.51
C ALA A 115 4.13 3.56 19.23
N SER A 116 3.68 4.72 18.79
CA SER A 116 2.48 5.38 19.31
C SER A 116 1.21 4.60 18.99
N CYS A 117 1.14 3.93 17.84
CA CYS A 117 -0.01 3.10 17.48
C CYS A 117 0.02 1.72 18.13
N GLU A 118 1.19 1.16 18.38
CA GLU A 118 1.34 -0.04 19.23
C GLU A 118 0.88 0.27 20.66
N PHE A 119 1.29 1.42 21.22
CA PHE A 119 0.77 1.89 22.50
C PHE A 119 -0.75 2.05 22.49
N LEU A 120 -1.32 2.66 21.44
CA LEU A 120 -2.76 2.81 21.31
C LEU A 120 -3.46 1.43 21.21
N TYR A 121 -2.87 0.47 20.50
CA TYR A 121 -3.40 -0.89 20.38
C TYR A 121 -3.52 -1.61 21.73
N ASP A 122 -2.55 -1.42 22.61
CA ASP A 122 -2.61 -1.94 23.97
C ASP A 122 -3.63 -1.15 24.80
N TYR A 123 -3.63 0.17 24.70
CA TYR A 123 -4.54 1.07 25.41
C TYR A 123 -6.04 0.85 25.09
N ILE A 124 -6.37 0.42 23.86
CA ILE A 124 -7.76 0.17 23.46
C ILE A 124 -8.40 -0.95 24.30
N ALA A 125 -7.63 -1.93 24.79
CA ALA A 125 -8.16 -3.04 25.57
C ALA A 125 -8.85 -2.56 26.87
N ASP A 126 -8.40 -1.43 27.42
CA ASP A 126 -8.96 -0.86 28.64
C ASP A 126 -10.22 0.00 28.39
N TYR A 127 -10.58 0.23 27.12
CA TYR A 127 -11.66 1.15 26.75
C TYR A 127 -13.04 0.49 26.72
N GLY A 128 -13.11 -0.84 26.53
CA GLY A 128 -14.35 -1.61 26.50
C GLY A 128 -15.21 -1.31 25.26
N VAL A 129 -16.23 -0.45 25.40
CA VAL A 129 -17.17 -0.15 24.31
C VAL A 129 -17.00 1.29 23.85
N PHE A 130 -16.81 1.48 22.55
CA PHE A 130 -16.64 2.80 21.96
C PHE A 130 -17.98 3.53 21.90
N PRO A 131 -18.05 4.79 22.39
CA PRO A 131 -19.27 5.56 22.32
C PRO A 131 -19.53 6.02 20.88
N LYS A 132 -20.82 6.22 20.53
CA LYS A 132 -21.21 6.73 19.19
C LYS A 132 -20.59 8.10 18.85
N LYS A 133 -20.17 8.85 19.88
CA LYS A 133 -19.39 10.10 19.83
C LYS A 133 -18.52 10.24 21.10
N PRO A 134 -17.31 10.83 21.03
CA PRO A 134 -16.61 11.27 19.83
C PRO A 134 -16.23 10.07 18.93
N ARG A 135 -16.19 10.28 17.61
CA ARG A 135 -15.85 9.22 16.64
C ARG A 135 -14.34 9.00 16.51
N SER A 136 -13.63 9.09 17.63
CA SER A 136 -12.19 8.92 17.68
C SER A 136 -11.67 8.65 19.09
N LEU A 137 -10.50 8.01 19.12
CA LEU A 137 -9.69 7.82 20.32
C LEU A 137 -8.22 8.06 19.95
N CYS A 138 -7.52 8.81 20.78
CA CYS A 138 -6.11 9.15 20.55
C CYS A 138 -5.26 8.83 21.77
N ALA A 139 -4.09 8.26 21.55
CA ALA A 139 -3.06 8.07 22.56
C ALA A 139 -1.67 8.31 21.96
N LYS A 140 -0.84 9.09 22.68
CA LYS A 140 0.57 9.33 22.34
C LYS A 140 0.84 9.77 20.88
N GLY A 141 -0.11 10.44 20.23
CA GLY A 141 0.03 10.93 18.85
C GLY A 141 -0.39 9.93 17.76
N CYS A 142 -0.92 8.76 18.12
CA CYS A 142 -1.73 7.92 17.24
C CYS A 142 -3.21 8.10 17.58
N CYS A 143 -4.04 8.12 16.56
CA CYS A 143 -5.48 8.25 16.67
C CYS A 143 -6.16 7.23 15.76
N ILE A 144 -7.16 6.53 16.30
CA ILE A 144 -8.19 5.87 15.52
C ILE A 144 -9.39 6.80 15.37
N SER A 145 -10.04 6.77 14.22
CA SER A 145 -11.29 7.51 13.97
C SER A 145 -12.13 6.78 12.94
N TRP A 146 -13.44 6.98 12.96
CA TRP A 146 -14.37 6.25 12.09
C TRP A 146 -15.45 7.15 11.51
N SER A 147 -15.95 6.87 10.30
CA SER A 147 -16.80 7.81 9.53
C SER A 147 -18.27 7.89 9.96
N THR A 148 -18.84 6.79 10.48
CA THR A 148 -20.26 6.67 10.86
C THR A 148 -20.40 6.49 12.37
N SER A 149 -21.51 6.90 13.00
CA SER A 149 -21.72 6.61 14.42
C SER A 149 -22.00 5.12 14.64
N ALA A 150 -21.01 4.39 15.14
CA ALA A 150 -21.08 2.99 15.55
C ALA A 150 -20.63 2.84 17.01
N GLY A 151 -21.19 1.87 17.72
CA GLY A 151 -20.82 1.53 19.10
C GLY A 151 -20.22 0.14 19.17
N PHE A 152 -19.00 -0.02 18.65
CA PHE A 152 -18.29 -1.29 18.59
C PHE A 152 -17.43 -1.52 19.84
N ASP A 153 -17.11 -2.79 20.10
CA ASP A 153 -16.21 -3.21 21.16
C ASP A 153 -14.72 -3.00 20.82
N ASP A 154 -13.89 -3.06 21.86
CA ASP A 154 -12.44 -2.97 21.81
C ASP A 154 -11.82 -4.07 20.94
N THR A 155 -12.39 -5.28 20.95
CA THR A 155 -11.89 -6.40 20.15
C THR A 155 -11.97 -6.10 18.66
N TRP A 156 -13.10 -5.58 18.20
CA TRP A 156 -13.28 -5.16 16.81
C TRP A 156 -12.36 -3.98 16.46
N ALA A 157 -12.26 -2.97 17.33
CA ALA A 157 -11.39 -1.82 17.10
C ALA A 157 -9.90 -2.23 16.99
N LYS A 158 -9.44 -3.14 17.87
CA LYS A 158 -8.08 -3.71 17.82
C LYS A 158 -7.85 -4.46 16.53
N LYS A 159 -8.83 -5.27 16.07
CA LYS A 159 -8.72 -5.98 14.80
C LYS A 159 -8.46 -5.02 13.64
N GLN A 160 -9.20 -3.91 13.55
CA GLN A 160 -9.00 -2.92 12.49
C GLN A 160 -7.65 -2.19 12.62
N LEU A 161 -7.27 -1.78 13.83
CA LEU A 161 -5.98 -1.15 14.07
C LEU A 161 -4.80 -2.08 13.74
N LYS A 162 -4.92 -3.38 14.03
CA LYS A 162 -3.90 -4.39 13.72
C LYS A 162 -3.63 -4.49 12.23
N VAL A 163 -4.69 -4.46 11.41
CA VAL A 163 -4.57 -4.40 9.94
C VAL A 163 -3.72 -3.19 9.55
N CYS A 164 -4.02 -2.00 10.06
CA CYS A 164 -3.22 -0.81 9.75
C CYS A 164 -1.77 -0.88 10.25
N LEU A 165 -1.52 -1.48 11.42
CA LEU A 165 -0.17 -1.70 11.97
C LEU A 165 0.67 -2.60 11.07
N ASP A 166 0.08 -3.68 10.58
CA ASP A 166 0.76 -4.68 9.77
C ASP A 166 1.04 -4.15 8.35
N TRP A 167 0.11 -3.39 7.78
CA TRP A 167 0.12 -3.09 6.35
C TRP A 167 0.52 -1.66 5.99
N CYS A 168 0.11 -0.65 6.74
CA CYS A 168 0.33 0.74 6.35
C CYS A 168 1.33 1.48 7.23
N LEU A 169 1.24 1.31 8.56
CA LEU A 169 1.93 2.20 9.50
C LEU A 169 3.46 2.06 9.48
N ARG A 170 3.97 0.89 9.06
CA ARG A 170 5.42 0.68 8.87
C ARG A 170 6.00 1.47 7.69
N TYR A 171 5.20 1.73 6.65
CA TYR A 171 5.67 2.28 5.38
C TYR A 171 5.26 3.73 5.19
N THR A 172 3.97 4.01 5.35
CA THR A 172 3.39 5.32 5.02
C THR A 172 3.08 6.16 6.25
N GLY A 173 2.82 5.50 7.39
CA GLY A 173 2.50 6.15 8.67
C GLY A 173 1.04 6.59 8.80
N SER A 174 0.15 6.26 7.86
CA SER A 174 -1.29 6.51 7.95
C SER A 174 -2.08 5.49 7.13
N CYS A 175 -3.27 5.16 7.61
CA CYS A 175 -4.10 4.08 7.09
C CYS A 175 -5.57 4.51 7.05
N LYS A 176 -6.28 4.12 5.99
CA LYS A 176 -7.73 4.18 5.92
C LYS A 176 -8.26 2.84 5.41
N LEU A 177 -9.01 2.15 6.24
CA LEU A 177 -9.84 1.02 5.83
C LEU A 177 -11.18 1.57 5.34
N ASN A 178 -11.57 1.20 4.12
CA ASN A 178 -12.85 1.59 3.55
C ASN A 178 -13.87 0.48 3.77
N ASP A 179 -15.10 0.87 4.04
CA ASP A 179 -16.27 -0.01 4.07
C ASP A 179 -16.11 -1.24 4.99
N VAL A 180 -15.53 -1.02 6.18
CA VAL A 180 -15.49 -2.05 7.21
C VAL A 180 -16.87 -2.15 7.87
N VAL A 181 -17.24 -3.38 8.20
CA VAL A 181 -18.59 -3.71 8.69
C VAL A 181 -18.51 -4.10 10.16
N TYR A 182 -19.38 -3.50 10.97
CA TYR A 182 -19.71 -3.94 12.32
C TYR A 182 -21.22 -4.16 12.39
N GLU A 183 -21.63 -5.41 12.66
CA GLU A 183 -23.02 -5.85 12.51
C GLU A 183 -23.53 -5.50 11.10
N ASP A 184 -24.52 -4.61 10.99
CA ASP A 184 -25.06 -4.12 9.70
C ASP A 184 -24.61 -2.69 9.36
N THR A 185 -23.63 -2.15 10.09
CA THR A 185 -23.14 -0.78 9.90
C THR A 185 -21.85 -0.75 9.11
N HIS A 186 -21.91 -0.10 7.95
CA HIS A 186 -20.75 0.19 7.10
C HIS A 186 -20.08 1.50 7.51
N LEU A 187 -18.76 1.48 7.65
CA LEU A 187 -17.99 2.66 8.02
C LEU A 187 -16.54 2.60 7.51
N ASN A 188 -15.92 3.77 7.38
CA ASN A 188 -14.49 3.88 7.12
C ASN A 188 -13.75 4.00 8.45
N PHE A 189 -12.64 3.29 8.61
CA PHE A 189 -11.80 3.28 9.81
C PHE A 189 -10.42 3.83 9.48
N CYS A 190 -10.00 4.90 10.15
CA CYS A 190 -8.77 5.61 9.85
C CYS A 190 -7.81 5.59 11.03
N VAL A 191 -6.52 5.43 10.74
CA VAL A 191 -5.42 5.50 11.72
C VAL A 191 -4.41 6.55 11.27
N SER A 192 -4.22 7.59 12.07
CA SER A 192 -3.34 8.72 11.74
C SER A 192 -2.95 9.51 12.99
N ASN A 193 -2.27 10.66 12.85
CA ASN A 193 -2.04 11.57 13.96
C ASN A 193 -3.22 12.51 14.29
N ARG A 194 -4.39 12.29 13.66
CA ARG A 194 -5.61 13.09 13.85
C ARG A 194 -6.80 12.18 14.14
N GLY A 195 -7.58 12.55 15.16
CA GLY A 195 -8.86 11.93 15.47
C GLY A 195 -10.04 12.48 14.66
N ARG A 196 -9.81 13.12 13.51
CA ARG A 196 -10.86 13.74 12.68
C ARG A 196 -10.53 13.66 11.20
N GLY A 197 -11.56 13.72 10.36
CA GLY A 197 -11.44 13.70 8.90
C GLY A 197 -11.52 12.30 8.28
N CYS A 198 -11.93 11.30 9.05
CA CYS A 198 -12.29 10.00 8.49
C CYS A 198 -13.66 10.11 7.82
N HIS A 199 -13.65 10.09 6.49
CA HIS A 199 -14.82 10.19 5.62
C HIS A 199 -14.96 8.93 4.81
#